data_AF-A0A7X9C4D0-F1
#
_entry.id   AF-A0A7X9C4D0-F1
#
_cell.length_a   1.000
_cell.length_b   1.000
_cell.length_c   1.000
_cell.angle_alpha   90.00
_cell.angle_beta   90.00
_cell.angle_gamma   90.00
#
_symmetry.space_group_name_H-M   'P 1'
#
loop_
_entity.id
_entity.type
_entity.pdbx_description
1 polymer ?
#
loop_
_entity_poly.entity_id
_entity_poly.type
_entity_poly.pdbx_seq_one_letter_code
_entity_poly.pdbx_strand_id
1 'polypeptide(L)'
;MAQNLERNKKNAVEFHRTAYFGNPEKSVNDYVGKEYIQHNPSVENGREGFINYFKQMATEFPNKKIEFLRVIAQDDLVALHTHQT
;
A
#
# COMPACT_ATOMS: atom_id res chain seq x y z
N MET A 1 21.39 1.38 -11.05
CA MET A 1 21.80 1.64 -9.65
C MET A 1 21.44 0.42 -8.83
N ALA A 2 22.26 0.03 -7.85
CA ALA A 2 21.91 -1.07 -6.95
C ALA A 2 20.73 -0.66 -6.06
N GLN A 3 19.73 -1.54 -5.95
CA GLN A 3 18.53 -1.31 -5.13
C GLN A 3 18.83 -1.59 -3.66
N ASN A 4 18.28 -0.77 -2.76
CA ASN A 4 18.32 -1.06 -1.33
C ASN A 4 17.07 -1.85 -0.95
N LEU A 5 17.17 -3.19 -1.01
CA LEU A 5 16.05 -4.09 -0.81
C LEU A 5 15.38 -3.89 0.56
N GLU A 6 16.16 -3.75 1.63
CA GLU A 6 15.60 -3.57 2.98
C GLU A 6 14.85 -2.25 3.13
N ARG A 7 15.35 -1.16 2.51
CA ARG A 7 14.61 0.10 2.45
C ARG A 7 13.33 -0.03 1.63
N ASN A 8 13.37 -0.72 0.50
CA ASN A 8 12.19 -0.94 -0.36
C ASN A 8 11.11 -1.73 0.39
N LYS A 9 11.49 -2.80 1.11
CA LYS A 9 10.59 -3.57 1.97
C LYS A 9 9.93 -2.69 3.03
N LYS A 10 10.73 -1.89 3.75
CA LYS A 10 10.23 -0.97 4.79
C LYS A 10 9.23 0.03 4.21
N ASN A 11 9.58 0.68 3.10
CA ASN A 11 8.71 1.65 2.43
C ASN A 11 7.38 1.02 1.99
N ALA A 12 7.39 -0.20 1.43
CA ALA A 12 6.17 -0.88 1.00
C ALA A 12 5.26 -1.23 2.19
N VAL A 13 5.82 -1.67 3.32
CA VAL A 13 5.06 -1.92 4.54
C VAL A 13 4.46 -0.63 5.10
N GLU A 14 5.24 0.44 5.18
CA GLU A 14 4.76 1.74 5.68
C GLU A 14 3.69 2.33 4.77
N PHE A 15 3.90 2.32 3.45
CA PHE A 15 2.91 2.69 2.44
C PHE A 15 1.56 2.00 2.68
N HIS A 16 1.55 0.66 2.73
CA HIS A 16 0.31 -0.08 2.91
C HIS A 16 -0.30 0.13 4.31
N ARG A 17 0.52 0.13 5.36
CA ARG A 17 0.08 0.29 6.75
C ARG A 17 -0.57 1.66 6.97
N THR A 18 0.06 2.72 6.51
CA THR A 18 -0.43 4.10 6.66
C THR A 18 -1.78 4.29 5.96
N ALA A 19 -1.95 3.73 4.76
CA ALA A 19 -3.25 3.76 4.08
C ALA A 19 -4.31 2.92 4.80
N TYR A 20 -3.99 1.68 5.14
CA TYR A 20 -4.92 0.74 5.77
C TYR A 20 -5.47 1.26 7.11
N PHE A 21 -4.64 1.92 7.91
CA PHE A 21 -5.04 2.51 9.20
C PHE A 21 -5.57 3.95 9.11
N GLY A 22 -5.95 4.41 7.92
CA GLY A 22 -6.81 5.60 7.78
C GLY A 22 -6.13 6.89 7.35
N ASN A 23 -4.88 6.85 6.89
CA ASN A 23 -4.21 8.02 6.31
C ASN A 23 -3.74 7.76 4.86
N PRO A 24 -4.64 7.38 3.93
CA PRO A 24 -4.25 7.06 2.55
C PRO A 24 -3.65 8.24 1.79
N GLU A 25 -4.04 9.48 2.08
CA GLU A 25 -3.44 10.69 1.48
C GLU A 25 -1.97 10.81 1.83
N LYS A 26 -1.63 10.61 3.12
CA LYS A 26 -0.24 10.63 3.58
C LYS A 26 0.56 9.50 2.92
N SER A 27 -0.02 8.30 2.88
CA SER A 27 0.60 7.13 2.24
C SER A 27 0.97 7.43 0.77
N VAL A 28 0.03 8.00 0.03
CA VAL A 28 0.26 8.37 -1.38
C VAL A 28 1.28 9.50 -1.50
N ASN A 29 1.19 10.54 -0.67
CA ASN A 29 2.11 11.67 -0.71
C ASN A 29 3.57 11.24 -0.47
N ASP A 30 3.79 10.32 0.47
CA ASP A 30 5.13 9.98 0.92
C ASP A 30 5.80 8.89 0.08
N TYR A 31 5.01 7.97 -0.51
CA TYR A 31 5.55 6.75 -1.13
C TYR A 31 5.19 6.55 -2.60
N VAL A 32 4.20 7.24 -3.15
CA VAL A 32 3.76 7.03 -4.54
C VAL A 32 4.42 8.04 -5.46
N GLY A 33 4.95 7.55 -6.60
CA GLY A 33 5.54 8.39 -7.65
C GLY A 33 4.50 9.26 -8.37
N LYS A 34 4.89 9.88 -9.49
CA LYS A 34 4.00 10.71 -10.31
C LYS A 34 2.78 9.93 -10.80
N GLU A 35 2.96 8.64 -11.05
CA GLU A 35 1.94 7.73 -11.58
C GLU A 35 1.70 6.58 -10.60
N TYR A 36 0.44 6.13 -10.57
CA TYR A 36 0.01 4.94 -9.85
C TYR A 36 -0.82 4.09 -10.81
N ILE A 37 -0.33 2.90 -11.14
CA ILE A 37 -1.02 1.95 -12.02
C ILE A 37 -1.49 0.78 -11.17
N GLN A 38 -2.80 0.55 -11.17
CA GLN A 38 -3.46 -0.47 -10.41
C GLN A 38 -3.91 -1.62 -11.32
N HIS A 39 -3.61 -2.84 -10.88
CA HIS A 39 -3.96 -4.06 -11.60
C HIS A 39 -5.24 -4.71 -11.05
N ASN A 40 -5.67 -4.36 -9.83
CA ASN A 40 -6.98 -4.74 -9.31
C ASN A 40 -8.08 -4.01 -10.11
N PRO A 41 -8.93 -4.69 -10.89
CA PRO A 41 -9.95 -4.04 -11.73
C PRO A 41 -11.01 -3.27 -10.94
N SER A 42 -11.13 -3.52 -9.64
CA SER A 42 -12.08 -2.83 -8.76
C SER A 42 -11.55 -1.50 -8.21
N VAL A 43 -10.31 -1.13 -8.55
CA VAL A 43 -9.65 0.07 -8.05
C VAL A 43 -9.11 0.87 -9.22
N GLU A 44 -9.54 2.12 -9.33
CA GLU A 44 -9.11 3.00 -10.41
C GLU A 44 -7.60 3.27 -10.37
N ASN A 45 -7.03 3.57 -11.55
CA ASN A 45 -5.68 4.07 -11.66
C ASN A 45 -5.55 5.46 -11.00
N GLY A 46 -4.32 5.83 -10.69
CA GLY A 46 -3.98 7.13 -10.14
C GLY A 46 -4.10 7.20 -8.62
N ARG A 47 -3.51 8.28 -8.09
CA ARG A 47 -3.43 8.56 -6.66
C ARG A 47 -4.81 8.65 -6.00
N GLU A 48 -5.77 9.25 -6.69
CA GLU A 48 -7.13 9.46 -6.19
C GLU A 48 -7.92 8.14 -6.06
N GLY A 49 -7.80 7.25 -7.05
CA GLY A 49 -8.42 5.92 -7.01
C GLY A 49 -7.98 5.11 -5.80
N PHE A 50 -6.68 5.13 -5.48
CA PHE A 50 -6.14 4.51 -4.28
C PHE A 50 -6.70 5.12 -2.99
N ILE A 51 -6.76 6.46 -2.91
CA ILE A 51 -7.26 7.17 -1.72
C ILE A 51 -8.72 6.81 -1.45
N ASN A 52 -9.55 6.87 -2.49
CA ASN A 52 -10.98 6.57 -2.40
C ASN A 52 -11.24 5.13 -1.96
N TYR A 53 -10.48 4.17 -2.52
CA TYR A 53 -10.58 2.78 -2.13
C TYR A 53 -10.31 2.56 -0.62
N PHE A 54 -9.24 3.13 -0.09
CA PHE A 54 -8.90 2.96 1.34
C PHE A 54 -9.84 3.72 2.28
N LYS A 55 -10.40 4.86 1.85
CA LYS A 55 -11.46 5.56 2.59
C LYS A 55 -12.73 4.71 2.68
N GLN A 56 -13.19 4.18 1.55
CA GLN A 56 -14.36 3.30 1.50
C GLN A 56 -14.16 2.06 2.38
N MET A 57 -13.01 1.39 2.26
CA MET A 57 -12.64 0.24 3.10
C MET A 57 -12.68 0.56 4.60
N ALA A 58 -12.26 1.76 5.00
CA ALA A 58 -12.31 2.19 6.40
C ALA A 58 -13.75 2.39 6.90
N THR A 59 -14.66 2.86 6.05
CA THR A 59 -16.09 2.99 6.37
C THR A 59 -16.77 1.62 6.45
N GLU A 60 -16.48 0.72 5.51
CA GLU A 60 -17.09 -0.62 5.45
C GLU A 60 -16.61 -1.55 6.56
N PHE A 61 -15.32 -1.43 6.93
CA PHE A 61 -14.68 -2.30 7.91
C PHE A 61 -13.99 -1.47 9.02
N PRO A 62 -14.75 -0.87 9.94
CA PRO A 62 -14.20 0.04 10.96
C PRO A 62 -13.27 -0.65 11.96
N ASN A 63 -13.41 -1.97 12.17
CA ASN A 63 -12.60 -2.75 13.10
C ASN A 63 -11.55 -3.62 12.41
N LYS A 64 -11.26 -3.36 11.13
CA LYS A 64 -10.35 -4.16 10.33
C LYS A 64 -8.94 -4.18 10.90
N LYS A 65 -8.28 -5.33 10.80
CA LYS A 65 -6.90 -5.56 11.22
C LYS A 65 -6.08 -6.06 10.05
N ILE A 66 -4.77 -5.87 10.15
CA ILE A 66 -3.82 -6.40 9.16
C ILE A 66 -2.55 -6.85 9.86
N GLU A 67 -2.09 -8.04 9.47
CA GLU A 67 -0.81 -8.60 9.87
C GLU A 67 0.06 -8.78 8.63
N PHE A 68 1.30 -8.29 8.68
CA PHE A 68 2.28 -8.48 7.60
C PHE A 68 3.11 -9.72 7.92
N LEU A 69 2.77 -10.85 7.30
CA LEU A 69 3.36 -12.15 7.61
C LEU A 69 4.74 -12.31 7.00
N ARG A 70 4.90 -11.88 5.74
CA ARG A 70 6.15 -11.98 4.99
C ARG A 70 6.30 -10.80 4.04
N VAL A 71 7.54 -10.40 3.83
CA VAL A 71 7.91 -9.36 2.87
C VAL A 71 9.13 -9.84 2.08
N ILE A 72 8.97 -9.98 0.77
CA ILE A 72 10.06 -10.35 -0.14
C ILE A 72 10.33 -9.18 -1.09
N ALA A 73 11.59 -8.99 -1.47
CA ALA A 73 11.98 -7.97 -2.43
C ALA A 73 13.01 -8.53 -3.39
N GLN A 74 12.90 -8.13 -4.65
CA GLN A 74 13.83 -8.43 -5.71
C GLN A 74 13.89 -7.22 -6.64
N ASP A 75 15.09 -6.77 -6.96
CA ASP A 75 15.30 -5.57 -7.77
C ASP A 75 14.49 -4.38 -7.21
N ASP A 76 13.60 -3.80 -8.00
CA ASP A 76 12.70 -2.70 -7.62
C ASP A 76 11.31 -3.17 -7.15
N LEU A 77 11.08 -4.48 -7.09
CA LEU A 77 9.80 -5.08 -6.72
C LEU A 77 9.77 -5.50 -5.25
N VAL A 78 8.60 -5.34 -4.63
CA VAL A 78 8.30 -5.83 -3.28
C VAL A 78 6.94 -6.50 -3.28
N ALA A 79 6.84 -7.67 -2.66
CA ALA A 79 5.56 -8.36 -2.43
C ALA A 79 5.29 -8.49 -0.92
N LEU A 80 4.05 -8.17 -0.54
CA LEU A 80 3.56 -8.25 0.84
C LEU A 80 2.58 -9.42 0.96
N HIS A 81 2.85 -10.36 1.86
CA HIS A 81 1.87 -11.37 2.26
C HIS A 81 1.21 -10.88 3.54
N THR A 82 -0.09 -10.58 3.45
CA THR A 82 -0.85 -10.05 4.59
C THR A 82 -2.02 -10.96 4.96
N HIS A 83 -2.38 -10.96 6.24
CA HIS A 83 -3.62 -11.54 6.75
C HIS A 83 -4.50 -10.41 7.26
N GLN A 84 -5.72 -10.29 6.74
CA GLN A 84 -6.68 -9.23 7.06
C GLN A 84 -7.91 -9.85 7.70
N THR A 85 -8.42 -9.24 8.76
CA THR A 85 -9.61 -9.67 9.53
C THR A 85 -10.48 -8.50 9.91
#